data_AF-A0A7J7G6C3-F1
#
_entry.id   AF-A0A7J7G6C3-F1
#
_cell.length_a   1.000
_cell.length_b   1.000
_cell.length_c   1.000
_cell.angle_alpha   90.00
_cell.angle_beta   90.00
_cell.angle_gamma   90.00
#
_symmetry.space_group_name_H-M   'P 1'
#
loop_
_entity.id
_entity.type
_entity.pdbx_description
1 polymer ?
#
loop_
_entity_poly.entity_id
_entity_poly.type
_entity_poly.pdbx_seq_one_letter_code
_entity_poly.pdbx_strand_id
1 'polypeptide(L)'
;MWLMGLQPDCQLRKFKPWKRLKGPFNTSLSNEAPWILTVSASTLDRQTQAHLVLGNNYQFNGESLFQPSDFPSTQLPLVYAGMNSPDSAFCAPGSLDDTDVKGKVV
;
A
#
# COMPACT_ATOMS: atom_id res chain seq x y z
N MET A 1 -0.99 17.42 -11.64
CA MET A 1 -1.49 18.36 -10.63
C MET A 1 -0.29 18.80 -9.81
N TRP A 2 0.08 20.08 -9.89
CA TRP A 2 1.30 20.64 -9.31
C TRP A 2 1.09 20.86 -7.81
N LEU A 3 1.94 20.29 -6.96
CA LEU A 3 2.08 20.78 -5.59
C LEU A 3 3.32 21.68 -5.55
N MET A 4 3.05 22.98 -5.50
CA MET A 4 4.07 23.99 -5.22
C MET A 4 4.32 23.98 -3.70
N GLY A 5 5.51 23.56 -3.29
CA GLY A 5 6.00 23.70 -1.92
C GLY A 5 7.39 24.34 -1.94
N LEU A 6 7.53 25.48 -1.24
CA LEU A 6 8.70 26.35 -1.22
C LEU A 6 9.67 25.93 -0.10
N GLN A 7 10.95 25.73 -0.42
CA GLN A 7 12.05 26.13 0.49
C GLN A 7 12.21 27.66 0.30
N PRO A 8 12.65 28.43 1.32
CA PRO A 8 12.12 29.75 1.65
C PRO A 8 12.47 30.91 0.70
N ASP A 9 13.08 30.63 -0.46
CA ASP A 9 13.12 31.55 -1.58
C ASP A 9 13.05 30.82 -2.92
N CYS A 10 12.10 31.29 -3.72
CA CYS A 10 11.44 30.63 -4.84
C CYS A 10 12.27 30.71 -6.12
N GLN A 11 13.36 29.95 -6.21
CA GLN A 11 14.06 29.74 -7.49
C GLN A 11 13.95 28.27 -7.90
N LEU A 12 13.15 28.04 -8.94
CA LEU A 12 12.88 26.76 -9.61
C LEU A 12 14.17 26.17 -10.21
N ARG A 13 15.01 25.54 -9.39
CA ARG A 13 15.84 24.46 -9.92
C ARG A 13 14.89 23.30 -10.20
N LYS A 14 14.66 23.03 -11.49
CA LYS A 14 13.94 21.84 -11.96
C LYS A 14 14.67 20.60 -11.43
N PHE A 15 14.30 20.12 -10.25
CA PHE A 15 14.65 18.77 -9.84
C PHE A 15 13.90 17.84 -10.79
N LYS A 16 14.66 17.23 -11.72
CA LYS A 16 14.24 16.06 -12.49
C LYS A 16 13.54 15.11 -11.50
N PRO A 17 12.34 14.59 -11.81
CA PRO A 17 11.65 13.66 -10.90
C PRO A 17 12.56 12.44 -10.69
N TRP A 18 13.18 12.39 -9.51
CA TRP A 18 14.08 11.31 -9.12
C TRP A 18 13.23 10.05 -8.90
N LYS A 19 13.60 8.97 -9.60
CA LYS A 19 12.99 7.63 -9.61
C LYS A 19 11.53 7.55 -10.07
N ARG A 20 11.33 7.02 -11.28
CA ARG A 20 10.08 6.36 -11.67
C ARG A 20 10.25 4.85 -11.49
N LEU A 21 9.49 4.26 -10.57
CA LEU A 21 9.34 2.80 -10.49
C LEU A 21 8.44 2.37 -11.66
N LYS A 22 9.05 1.97 -12.78
CA LYS A 22 8.35 1.66 -14.05
C LYS A 22 8.65 0.28 -14.63
N GLY A 23 9.30 -0.60 -13.87
CA GLY A 23 9.40 -2.03 -14.22
C GLY A 23 8.03 -2.72 -14.20
N PRO A 24 7.93 -4.02 -14.57
CA PRO A 24 8.99 -5.00 -14.83
C PRO A 24 9.36 -5.12 -16.33
N PHE A 25 8.76 -4.30 -17.20
CA PHE A 25 8.93 -4.41 -18.64
C PHE A 25 10.31 -3.92 -19.12
N ASN A 26 10.77 -4.49 -20.23
CA ASN A 26 11.98 -4.04 -20.92
C ASN A 26 11.90 -2.54 -21.25
N THR A 27 13.06 -1.88 -21.32
CA THR A 27 13.22 -0.45 -21.67
C THR A 27 12.45 0.54 -20.77
N SER A 28 12.15 0.17 -19.53
CA SER A 28 11.48 1.03 -18.54
C SER A 28 12.40 1.95 -17.71
N LEU A 29 13.72 1.77 -17.83
CA LEU A 29 14.72 2.58 -17.14
C LEU A 29 14.71 4.01 -17.69
N SER A 30 14.77 5.01 -16.81
CA SER A 30 14.71 6.44 -17.20
C SER A 30 16.04 7.19 -16.98
N ASN A 31 17.10 6.49 -16.59
CA ASN A 31 18.40 7.08 -16.28
C ASN A 31 19.49 6.48 -17.18
N GLU A 32 19.68 7.12 -18.33
CA GLU A 32 20.52 6.66 -19.45
C GLU A 32 21.86 7.42 -19.55
N ALA A 33 22.10 8.38 -18.65
CA ALA A 33 23.32 9.16 -18.66
C ALA A 33 24.51 8.32 -18.16
N PRO A 34 25.64 8.24 -18.92
CA PRO A 34 26.78 7.40 -18.57
C PRO A 34 27.44 7.72 -17.22
N TRP A 35 27.29 8.96 -16.75
CA TRP A 35 27.86 9.46 -15.49
C TRP A 35 26.92 9.31 -14.29
N ILE A 36 25.74 8.69 -14.45
CA ILE A 36 24.80 8.49 -13.35
C ILE A 36 24.70 7.01 -13.02
N LEU A 37 24.98 6.68 -11.76
CA LEU A 37 24.79 5.34 -11.23
C LEU A 37 23.28 5.03 -11.15
N THR A 38 22.82 4.09 -11.98
CA THR A 38 21.46 3.55 -11.92
C THR A 38 21.42 2.35 -10.98
N VAL A 39 20.79 2.52 -9.82
CA VAL A 39 20.61 1.45 -8.83
C VAL A 39 19.22 0.82 -8.95
N SER A 40 19.16 -0.51 -8.97
CA SER A 40 17.92 -1.26 -8.86
C SER A 40 17.41 -1.30 -7.41
N ALA A 41 16.13 -1.61 -7.25
CA ALA A 41 15.57 -1.95 -5.95
C ALA A 41 15.47 -3.48 -5.85
N SER A 42 15.91 -4.04 -4.72
CA SER A 42 15.76 -5.45 -4.38
C SER A 42 14.97 -5.60 -3.09
N THR A 43 14.43 -6.78 -2.85
CA THR A 43 13.88 -7.16 -1.55
C THR A 43 15.01 -7.44 -0.56
N LEU A 44 14.70 -7.29 0.72
CA LEU A 44 15.54 -7.77 1.82
C LEU A 44 14.95 -9.10 2.31
N ASP A 45 15.77 -9.91 2.97
CA ASP A 45 15.33 -11.21 3.52
C ASP A 45 14.35 -11.07 4.71
N ARG A 46 14.17 -9.85 5.24
CA ARG A 46 13.19 -9.58 6.29
C ARG A 46 11.78 -9.53 5.70
N GLN A 47 10.93 -10.48 6.09
CA GLN A 47 9.50 -10.47 5.80
C GLN A 47 8.72 -9.79 6.94
N THR A 48 7.84 -8.84 6.59
CA THR A 48 6.94 -8.18 7.55
C THR A 48 5.65 -8.96 7.64
N GLN A 49 5.70 -10.06 8.39
CA GLN A 49 4.59 -11.01 8.51
C GLN A 49 3.50 -10.49 9.46
N ALA A 50 2.25 -10.74 9.08
CA ALA A 50 1.07 -10.52 9.89
C ALA A 50 0.29 -11.84 9.99
N HIS A 51 0.15 -12.37 11.21
CA HIS A 51 -0.59 -13.60 11.45
C HIS A 51 -2.07 -13.28 11.70
N LEU A 52 -2.96 -13.91 10.94
CA LEU A 52 -4.40 -13.81 11.09
C LEU A 52 -4.96 -15.13 11.60
N VAL A 53 -5.68 -15.10 12.71
CA VAL A 53 -6.39 -16.27 13.25
C VAL A 53 -7.89 -16.01 13.19
N LEU A 54 -8.61 -16.87 12.50
CA LEU A 54 -10.06 -16.78 12.38
C LEU A 54 -10.76 -17.48 13.56
N GLY A 55 -12.06 -17.19 13.74
CA GLY A 55 -12.90 -17.84 14.75
C GLY A 55 -13.02 -19.36 14.61
N ASN A 56 -12.70 -19.91 13.43
CA ASN A 56 -12.65 -21.35 13.16
C ASN A 56 -11.25 -21.97 13.41
N ASN A 57 -10.34 -21.25 14.08
CA ASN A 57 -8.95 -21.64 14.39
C ASN A 57 -8.04 -21.82 13.16
N TYR A 58 -8.46 -21.41 11.97
CA TYR A 58 -7.58 -21.37 10.81
C TYR A 58 -6.63 -20.18 10.91
N GLN A 59 -5.37 -20.43 10.56
CA GLN A 59 -4.30 -19.45 10.62
C GLN A 59 -3.80 -19.13 9.21
N PHE A 60 -3.65 -17.84 8.92
CA PHE A 60 -3.13 -17.33 7.66
C PHE A 60 -1.94 -16.41 7.91
N ASN A 61 -0.92 -16.55 7.09
CA ASN A 61 0.24 -15.67 7.08
C ASN A 61 0.07 -14.64 5.98
N GLY A 62 -0.19 -13.40 6.36
CA GLY A 62 -0.21 -12.26 5.47
C GLY A 62 1.00 -11.36 5.68
N GLU A 63 0.97 -10.18 5.06
CA GLU A 63 2.00 -9.16 5.20
C GLU A 63 1.36 -7.83 5.60
N SER A 64 1.91 -7.16 6.60
CA SER A 64 1.49 -5.81 7.00
C SER A 64 2.64 -5.08 7.67
N LEU A 65 2.77 -3.79 7.37
CA LEU A 65 3.67 -2.87 8.08
C LEU A 65 3.04 -2.29 9.34
N PHE A 66 1.71 -2.39 9.45
CA PHE A 66 0.97 -1.83 10.57
C PHE A 66 0.83 -2.88 11.68
N GLN A 67 1.64 -2.73 12.73
CA GLN A 67 1.70 -3.62 13.90
C GLN A 67 1.61 -2.82 15.21
N PRO A 68 0.41 -2.32 15.58
CA PRO A 68 0.22 -1.62 16.85
C PRO A 68 0.37 -2.57 18.04
N SER A 69 1.05 -2.11 19.10
CA SER A 69 1.26 -2.86 20.35
C SER A 69 -0.02 -3.03 21.19
N ASP A 70 -0.97 -2.16 20.93
CA ASP A 70 -2.19 -1.89 21.68
C ASP A 70 -3.43 -2.47 20.97
N PHE A 71 -3.21 -3.37 19.99
CA PHE A 71 -4.30 -4.07 19.33
C PHE A 71 -4.93 -5.08 20.30
N PRO A 72 -6.25 -5.00 20.55
CA PRO A 72 -6.91 -5.93 21.43
C PRO A 72 -6.85 -7.35 20.83
N SER A 73 -6.48 -8.34 21.65
CA SER A 73 -6.46 -9.75 21.25
C SER A 73 -7.87 -10.35 21.04
N THR A 74 -8.92 -9.52 21.11
CA THR A 74 -10.30 -9.92 20.87
C THR A 74 -10.54 -10.14 19.39
N GLN A 75 -11.17 -11.27 19.04
CA GLN A 75 -11.59 -11.53 17.67
C GLN A 75 -12.63 -10.50 17.24
N LEU A 76 -12.36 -9.83 16.13
CA LEU A 76 -13.30 -8.90 15.50
C LEU A 76 -14.22 -9.65 14.54
N PRO A 77 -15.48 -9.21 14.38
CA PRO A 77 -16.37 -9.78 13.38
C PRO A 77 -15.82 -9.54 11.97
N LEU A 78 -15.82 -10.60 11.15
CA LEU A 78 -15.41 -10.59 9.75
C LEU A 78 -16.65 -10.50 8.86
N VAL A 79 -16.65 -9.58 7.89
CA VAL A 79 -17.76 -9.33 6.96
C VAL A 79 -17.24 -9.41 5.53
N TYR A 80 -17.87 -10.21 4.69
CA TYR A 80 -17.56 -10.22 3.25
C TYR A 80 -18.51 -9.29 2.49
N ALA A 81 -18.03 -8.10 2.14
CA ALA A 81 -18.85 -7.08 1.48
C ALA A 81 -19.14 -7.39 -0.01
N GLY A 82 -18.40 -8.31 -0.63
CA GLY A 82 -18.55 -8.67 -2.04
C GLY A 82 -19.87 -9.35 -2.44
N MET A 83 -20.74 -9.68 -1.47
CA MET A 83 -22.08 -10.23 -1.76
C MET A 83 -23.02 -9.20 -2.40
N ASN A 84 -22.82 -7.91 -2.12
CA ASN A 84 -23.75 -6.85 -2.56
C ASN A 84 -23.40 -6.31 -3.95
N SER A 85 -22.11 -6.18 -4.28
CA SER A 85 -21.62 -5.65 -5.55
C SER A 85 -20.20 -6.14 -5.83
N PRO A 86 -19.78 -6.27 -7.11
CA PRO A 86 -18.37 -6.48 -7.43
C PRO A 86 -17.47 -5.35 -6.88
N ASP A 87 -17.97 -4.12 -6.82
CA ASP A 87 -17.18 -2.96 -6.35
C ASP A 87 -16.95 -2.98 -4.82
N SER A 88 -17.85 -3.63 -4.07
CA SER A 88 -17.67 -3.80 -2.62
C SER A 88 -16.69 -4.92 -2.28
N ALA A 89 -16.44 -5.86 -3.20
CA ALA A 89 -15.37 -6.86 -3.04
C ALA A 89 -13.96 -6.25 -3.12
N PHE A 90 -13.82 -5.10 -3.80
CA PHE A 90 -12.55 -4.38 -3.93
C PHE A 90 -12.41 -3.18 -2.99
N CYS A 91 -13.37 -2.98 -2.10
CA CYS A 91 -13.44 -1.79 -1.24
C CYS A 91 -13.34 -0.49 -2.05
N ALA A 92 -14.02 -0.44 -3.21
CA ALA A 92 -14.03 0.73 -4.06
C ALA A 92 -14.60 1.97 -3.32
N PRO A 93 -14.20 3.19 -3.71
CA PRO A 93 -14.70 4.40 -3.06
C PRO A 93 -16.24 4.47 -3.09
N GLY A 94 -16.86 4.57 -1.91
CA GLY A 94 -18.32 4.65 -1.76
C GLY A 94 -19.09 3.32 -1.89
N SER A 95 -18.41 2.19 -2.13
CA SER A 95 -19.10 0.89 -2.26
C SER A 95 -19.51 0.26 -0.93
N LEU A 96 -19.00 0.77 0.19
CA LEU A 96 -19.28 0.27 1.54
C LEU A 96 -20.24 1.17 2.34
N ASP A 97 -20.74 2.27 1.76
CA ASP A 97 -21.57 3.27 2.46
C ASP A 97 -22.91 2.69 2.94
N ASP A 98 -23.46 1.72 2.23
CA ASP A 98 -24.73 1.04 2.56
C ASP A 98 -24.52 -0.19 3.49
N THR A 99 -23.26 -0.48 3.86
CA THR A 99 -22.92 -1.63 4.71
C THR A 99 -22.37 -1.19 6.07
N ASP A 100 -22.93 -1.73 7.15
CA ASP A 100 -22.43 -1.48 8.51
C ASP A 100 -21.10 -2.22 8.75
N VAL A 101 -19.99 -1.55 8.41
CA VAL A 101 -18.61 -2.07 8.52
C VAL A 101 -17.84 -1.48 9.71
N LYS A 102 -18.46 -0.57 10.47
CA LYS A 102 -17.78 0.14 11.56
C LYS A 102 -17.40 -0.82 12.68
N GLY A 103 -16.10 -0.90 12.99
CA GLY A 103 -15.57 -1.80 14.02
C GLY A 103 -15.51 -3.27 13.60
N LYS A 104 -15.68 -3.56 12.29
CA LYS A 104 -15.60 -4.89 11.71
C LYS A 104 -14.41 -4.97 10.74
N VAL A 105 -13.98 -6.18 10.44
CA VAL A 105 -12.96 -6.45 9.41
C VAL A 105 -13.68 -6.83 8.12
N VAL A 106 -13.30 -6.21 7.00
CA VAL A 106 -13.92 -6.37 5.67
C VAL A 106 -12.89 -6.88 4.68
#